data_AF-A0AAD2QWJ1-F1
#
_entry.id   AF-A0AAD2QWJ1-F1
#
_cell.length_a   1.000
_cell.length_b   1.000
_cell.length_c   1.000
_cell.angle_alpha   90.00
_cell.angle_beta   90.00
_cell.angle_gamma   90.00
#
_symmetry.space_group_name_H-M   'P 1'
#
loop_
_entity.id
_entity.type
_entity.pdbx_description
1 polymer ?
#
loop_
_entity_poly.entity_id
_entity_poly.type
_entity_poly.pdbx_seq_one_letter_code
_entity_poly.pdbx_strand_id
1 'polypeptide(L)'
;MNLSVEQKNAILRFKKFVSFRNKISLNLSLIVLICYYIFVLGIGLMPEILGYKLGPSSITLGIMVGIGLILLCIISTGIYTFIANYFLDKEQEEIIKSLENEGLIDVLKDGKINYKELV
;
A
#
# COMPACT_ATOMS: atom_id res chain seq x y z
N MET A 1 -19.31 7.43 -26.47
CA MET A 1 -18.71 8.77 -26.60
C MET A 1 -17.32 8.58 -27.20
N ASN A 2 -17.01 9.19 -28.36
CA ASN A 2 -15.66 9.09 -28.92
C ASN A 2 -14.76 10.07 -28.16
N LEU A 3 -13.89 9.52 -27.31
CA LEU A 3 -12.90 10.29 -26.54
C LEU A 3 -11.82 10.85 -27.48
N SER A 4 -11.39 12.08 -27.21
CA SER A 4 -10.22 12.67 -27.89
C SER A 4 -8.95 11.88 -27.57
N VAL A 5 -7.91 12.03 -28.39
CA VAL A 5 -6.61 11.40 -28.14
C VAL A 5 -6.03 11.88 -26.80
N GLU A 6 -6.19 13.17 -26.49
CA GLU A 6 -5.73 13.80 -25.25
C GLU A 6 -6.46 13.21 -24.03
N GLN A 7 -7.78 13.08 -24.11
CA GLN A 7 -8.60 12.47 -23.06
C GLN A 7 -8.21 11.01 -22.80
N LYS A 8 -7.97 10.22 -23.86
CA LYS A 8 -7.49 8.83 -23.72
C LYS A 8 -6.14 8.77 -23.01
N ASN A 9 -5.22 9.67 -23.38
CA ASN A 9 -3.89 9.72 -22.76
C ASN A 9 -3.96 10.10 -21.28
N ALA A 10 -4.77 11.09 -20.91
CA ALA A 10 -4.98 11.49 -19.52
C ALA A 10 -5.53 10.33 -18.67
N ILE A 11 -6.53 9.61 -19.17
CA ILE A 11 -7.10 8.44 -18.47
C ILE A 11 -6.09 7.30 -18.35
N LEU A 12 -5.28 7.05 -19.40
CA LEU A 12 -4.22 6.05 -19.36
C LEU A 12 -3.15 6.36 -18.32
N ARG A 13 -2.73 7.63 -18.19
CA ARG A 13 -1.79 8.06 -17.13
C ARG A 13 -2.38 7.83 -15.74
N PHE A 14 -3.65 8.21 -15.53
CA PHE A 14 -4.36 7.93 -14.28
C PHE A 14 -4.43 6.44 -13.95
N LYS A 15 -4.81 5.59 -14.91
CA LYS A 15 -4.87 4.13 -14.76
C LYS A 15 -3.51 3.55 -14.35
N LYS A 16 -2.42 3.99 -14.99
CA LYS A 16 -1.05 3.57 -14.65
C LYS A 16 -0.67 4.00 -13.23
N PHE A 17 -0.97 5.23 -12.85
CA PHE A 17 -0.70 5.76 -11.52
C PHE A 17 -1.45 4.98 -10.42
N VAL A 18 -2.75 4.75 -10.58
CA VAL A 18 -3.56 3.97 -9.63
C VAL A 18 -3.01 2.56 -9.49
N SER A 19 -2.66 1.90 -10.60
CA SER A 19 -2.05 0.57 -10.57
C SER A 19 -0.71 0.58 -9.82
N PHE A 20 0.13 1.58 -10.01
CA PHE A 20 1.43 1.68 -9.36
C PHE A 20 1.29 1.87 -7.85
N ARG A 21 0.46 2.83 -7.43
CA ARG A 21 0.14 3.09 -6.01
C ARG A 21 -0.40 1.84 -5.32
N ASN A 22 -1.34 1.13 -5.95
CA ASN A 22 -1.93 -0.07 -5.38
C ASN A 22 -0.93 -1.20 -5.21
N LYS A 23 -0.01 -1.40 -6.17
CA LYS A 23 1.03 -2.43 -6.05
C LYS A 23 1.96 -2.18 -4.86
N ILE A 24 2.36 -0.92 -4.64
CA ILE A 24 3.18 -0.55 -3.48
C ILE A 24 2.43 -0.86 -2.19
N SER A 25 1.20 -0.37 -2.06
CA SER A 25 0.40 -0.57 -0.84
C SER A 25 0.13 -2.04 -0.56
N LEU A 26 -0.21 -2.84 -1.58
CA LEU A 26 -0.43 -4.27 -1.45
C LEU A 26 0.83 -5.02 -1.05
N ASN A 27 1.99 -4.71 -1.63
CA ASN A 27 3.24 -5.38 -1.27
C ASN A 27 3.61 -5.13 0.20
N LEU A 28 3.51 -3.88 0.67
CA LEU A 28 3.79 -3.56 2.07
C LEU A 28 2.78 -4.21 3.02
N SER A 29 1.50 -4.20 2.65
CA SER A 29 0.45 -4.87 3.42
C SER A 29 0.70 -6.38 3.52
N LEU A 30 1.10 -7.02 2.42
CA LEU A 30 1.37 -8.45 2.37
C LEU A 30 2.55 -8.84 3.26
N ILE A 31 3.62 -8.02 3.30
CA ILE A 31 4.77 -8.24 4.18
C ILE A 31 4.33 -8.25 5.64
N VAL A 32 3.59 -7.22 6.08
CA VAL A 32 3.09 -7.13 7.46
C VAL A 32 2.15 -8.29 7.77
N LEU A 33 1.26 -8.64 6.83
CA LEU A 33 0.30 -9.73 6.97
C LEU A 33 1.00 -11.07 7.20
N ILE A 34 2.01 -11.39 6.38
CA ILE A 34 2.78 -12.63 6.48
C ILE A 34 3.49 -12.69 7.84
N CYS A 35 4.22 -11.64 8.22
CA CYS A 35 4.95 -11.60 9.48
C CYS A 35 4.00 -11.71 10.70
N TYR A 36 2.85 -11.05 10.64
CA TYR A 36 1.83 -11.11 11.69
C TYR A 36 1.27 -12.52 11.84
N TYR A 37 0.85 -13.17 10.75
CA TYR A 37 0.28 -14.52 10.84
C TYR A 37 1.32 -15.56 11.24
N ILE A 38 2.58 -15.45 10.80
CA ILE A 38 3.66 -16.31 11.28
C ILE A 38 3.79 -16.18 12.82
N PHE A 39 3.74 -14.97 13.35
CA PHE A 39 3.82 -14.73 14.78
C PHE A 39 2.60 -15.29 15.53
N VAL A 40 1.38 -15.03 15.05
CA VAL A 40 0.13 -15.54 15.65
C VAL A 40 0.07 -17.08 15.62
N LEU A 41 0.44 -17.69 14.49
CA LEU A 41 0.52 -19.14 14.39
C LEU A 41 1.58 -19.71 15.34
N GLY A 42 2.73 -19.04 15.48
CA GLY A 42 3.73 -19.41 16.46
C GLY A 42 3.16 -19.47 17.88
N ILE A 43 2.37 -18.46 18.29
CA ILE A 43 1.75 -18.42 19.62
C ILE A 43 0.85 -19.65 19.86
N GLY A 44 0.06 -20.03 18.85
CA GLY A 44 -0.89 -21.14 18.98
C GLY A 44 -0.29 -22.53 18.82
N LEU A 45 0.69 -22.69 17.92
CA LEU A 45 1.24 -24.00 17.55
C LEU A 45 2.53 -24.34 18.31
N MET A 46 3.32 -23.34 18.70
CA MET A 46 4.66 -23.53 19.25
C MET A 46 4.93 -22.61 20.47
N PRO A 47 4.06 -22.60 21.49
CA PRO A 47 4.18 -21.70 22.64
C PRO A 47 5.48 -21.91 23.43
N GLU A 48 6.04 -23.13 23.44
CA GLU A 48 7.31 -23.41 24.13
C GLU A 48 8.49 -22.64 23.54
N ILE A 49 8.51 -22.46 22.20
CA ILE A 49 9.58 -21.72 21.51
C ILE A 49 9.49 -20.24 21.87
N LEU A 50 8.30 -19.64 21.75
CA LEU A 50 8.10 -18.22 22.06
C LEU A 50 8.20 -17.94 23.56
N GLY A 51 7.92 -18.93 24.40
CA GLY A 51 8.05 -18.87 25.86
C GLY A 51 9.48 -19.02 26.37
N TYR A 52 10.43 -19.41 25.51
CA TYR A 52 11.82 -19.60 25.91
C TYR A 52 12.41 -18.30 26.48
N LYS A 53 12.89 -18.37 27.71
CA LYS A 53 13.46 -17.22 28.42
C LYS A 53 14.88 -16.94 27.96
N LEU A 54 15.19 -15.68 27.67
CA LEU A 54 16.54 -15.23 27.38
C LEU A 54 17.24 -14.85 28.69
N GLY A 55 17.96 -15.81 29.25
CA GLY A 55 18.75 -15.61 30.47
C GLY A 55 17.90 -15.62 31.76
N PRO A 56 18.42 -15.06 32.86
CA PRO A 56 17.77 -15.09 34.17
C PRO A 56 16.56 -14.13 34.30
N SER A 57 16.26 -13.36 33.24
CA SER A 57 15.17 -12.38 33.22
C SER A 57 13.83 -13.01 32.80
N SER A 58 12.74 -12.25 32.95
CA SER A 58 11.40 -12.60 32.46
C SER A 58 11.23 -12.37 30.95
N ILE A 59 12.25 -11.90 30.24
CA ILE A 59 12.20 -11.65 28.79
C ILE A 59 12.18 -13.00 28.05
N THR A 60 11.19 -13.18 27.17
CA THR A 60 11.04 -14.36 26.34
C THR A 60 11.36 -14.06 24.87
N LEU A 61 11.62 -15.12 24.08
CA LEU A 61 11.79 -14.98 22.62
C LEU A 61 10.58 -14.31 21.97
N GLY A 62 9.36 -14.62 22.44
CA GLY A 62 8.13 -14.01 21.94
C GLY A 62 8.06 -12.50 22.17
N ILE A 63 8.54 -12.00 23.31
CA ILE A 63 8.63 -10.56 23.56
C ILE A 63 9.60 -9.91 22.56
N MET A 64 10.77 -10.52 22.36
CA MET A 64 11.78 -9.99 21.43
C MET A 64 11.28 -9.97 19.98
N VAL A 65 10.63 -11.05 19.54
CA VAL A 65 10.02 -11.15 18.20
C VAL A 65 8.87 -10.15 18.05
N GLY A 66 8.02 -10.01 19.07
CA GLY A 66 6.93 -9.04 19.07
C GLY A 66 7.42 -7.59 18.93
N ILE A 67 8.49 -7.22 19.63
CA ILE A 67 9.14 -5.91 19.45
C ILE A 67 9.67 -5.76 18.03
N GLY A 68 10.29 -6.80 17.47
CA GLY A 68 10.72 -6.82 16.07
C GLY A 68 9.57 -6.57 15.10
N LEU A 69 8.41 -7.17 15.35
CA LEU A 69 7.19 -6.96 14.54
C LEU A 69 6.67 -5.52 14.64
N ILE A 70 6.68 -4.93 15.84
CA ILE A 70 6.32 -3.51 16.03
C ILE A 70 7.26 -2.60 15.23
N LEU A 71 8.57 -2.82 15.32
CA LEU A 71 9.57 -2.07 14.56
C LEU A 71 9.36 -2.22 13.05
N LEU A 72 9.06 -3.43 12.57
CA LEU A 72 8.71 -3.69 11.17
C LEU A 72 7.51 -2.85 10.73
N CYS A 73 6.45 -2.77 11.54
CA CYS A 73 5.27 -1.96 11.24
C CYS A 73 5.60 -0.46 11.17
N ILE A 74 6.40 0.05 12.10
CA ILE A 74 6.83 1.46 12.12
C ILE A 74 7.65 1.77 10.86
N ILE A 75 8.63 0.93 10.54
CA ILE A 75 9.48 1.09 9.36
C ILE A 75 8.65 1.03 8.08
N SER A 76 7.77 0.03 7.95
CA SER A 76 6.91 -0.13 6.77
C SER A 76 6.01 1.09 6.58
N THR A 77 5.44 1.62 7.67
CA THR A 77 4.63 2.85 7.64
C THR A 77 5.47 4.04 7.19
N GLY A 78 6.67 4.21 7.76
CA GLY A 78 7.58 5.30 7.39
C GLY A 78 8.04 5.24 5.93
N ILE A 79 8.36 4.05 5.42
CA ILE A 79 8.72 3.84 4.01
C ILE A 79 7.54 4.22 3.11
N TYR A 80 6.33 3.74 3.44
CA TYR A 80 5.14 4.05 2.66
C TYR A 80 4.85 5.56 2.63
N THR A 81 4.86 6.23 3.79
CA THR A 81 4.57 7.66 3.87
C THR A 81 5.63 8.50 3.18
N PHE A 82 6.91 8.11 3.26
CA PHE A 82 7.98 8.78 2.51
C PHE A 82 7.75 8.70 0.99
N ILE A 83 7.45 7.51 0.47
CA ILE A 83 7.15 7.31 -0.96
C ILE A 83 5.90 8.08 -1.37
N ALA A 84 4.87 8.07 -0.52
CA ALA A 84 3.62 8.79 -0.78
C ALA A 84 3.86 10.30 -0.88
N ASN A 85 4.48 10.87 0.14
CA ASN A 85 4.70 12.31 0.25
C ASN A 85 5.66 12.84 -0.83
N TYR A 86 6.70 12.08 -1.18
CA TYR A 86 7.73 12.58 -2.10
C TYR A 86 7.40 12.34 -3.57
N PHE A 87 6.79 11.20 -3.89
CA PHE A 87 6.58 10.77 -5.28
C PHE A 87 5.10 10.76 -5.66
N LEU A 88 4.26 10.08 -4.88
CA LEU A 88 2.87 9.86 -5.27
C LEU A 88 2.03 11.14 -5.23
N ASP A 89 2.21 12.00 -4.23
CA ASP A 89 1.41 13.22 -4.08
C ASP A 89 1.66 14.20 -5.22
N LYS A 90 2.94 14.38 -5.63
CA LYS A 90 3.30 15.22 -6.77
C LYS A 90 2.69 14.69 -8.07
N GLU A 91 2.88 13.40 -8.36
CA GLU A 91 2.35 12.79 -9.58
C GLU A 91 0.80 12.79 -9.59
N GLN A 92 0.18 12.61 -8.42
CA GLN A 92 -1.27 12.69 -8.27
C GLN A 92 -1.80 14.09 -8.62
N GLU A 93 -1.14 15.14 -8.15
CA GLU A 93 -1.53 16.53 -8.45
C GLU A 93 -1.46 16.82 -9.96
N GLU A 94 -0.37 16.41 -10.62
CA GLU A 94 -0.21 16.59 -12.08
C GLU A 94 -1.29 15.83 -12.88
N ILE A 95 -1.60 14.60 -12.48
CA ILE A 95 -2.63 13.79 -13.13
C ILE A 95 -4.03 14.37 -12.92
N ILE A 96 -4.35 14.84 -11.71
CA ILE A 96 -5.65 15.47 -11.43
C ILE A 96 -5.82 16.74 -12.27
N LYS A 97 -4.80 17.59 -12.35
CA LYS A 97 -4.81 18.79 -13.22
C LYS A 97 -5.03 18.42 -14.69
N SER A 98 -4.35 17.38 -15.18
CA SER A 98 -4.54 16.91 -16.55
C SER A 98 -5.97 16.41 -16.79
N LEU A 99 -6.60 15.74 -15.83
CA LEU A 99 -7.99 15.29 -15.98
C LEU A 99 -9.00 16.45 -15.91
N GLU A 100 -8.71 17.47 -15.11
CA GLU A 100 -9.53 18.68 -14.98
C GLU A 100 -9.52 19.50 -16.27
N ASN A 101 -8.35 19.74 -16.84
CA ASN A 101 -8.18 20.46 -18.11
C ASN A 101 -8.96 19.82 -19.27
N GLU A 102 -9.09 18.49 -19.24
CA GLU A 102 -9.80 17.69 -20.25
C GLU A 102 -11.31 17.54 -19.97
N GLY A 103 -11.82 18.13 -18.88
CA GLY A 103 -13.22 18.02 -18.46
C GLY A 103 -13.64 16.60 -18.06
N LEU A 104 -12.69 15.76 -17.64
CA LEU A 104 -12.93 14.33 -17.38
C LEU A 104 -13.30 14.01 -15.93
N ILE A 105 -13.06 14.92 -14.98
CA ILE A 105 -13.27 14.67 -13.55
C ILE A 105 -14.72 14.27 -13.25
N ASP A 106 -15.69 15.04 -13.71
CA ASP A 106 -17.11 14.77 -13.43
C ASP A 106 -17.59 13.52 -14.16
N VAL A 107 -17.09 13.28 -15.37
CA VAL A 107 -17.44 12.10 -16.17
C VAL A 107 -16.92 10.80 -15.52
N LEU A 108 -15.73 10.84 -14.93
CA LEU A 108 -15.16 9.72 -14.17
C LEU A 108 -15.86 9.53 -12.81
N LYS A 109 -16.23 10.61 -12.12
CA LYS A 109 -16.96 10.56 -10.84
C LYS A 109 -18.39 10.02 -10.98
N ASP A 110 -19.08 10.45 -12.03
CA ASP A 110 -20.45 10.00 -12.35
C ASP A 110 -20.50 8.54 -12.83
N GLY A 111 -19.34 7.89 -13.01
CA GLY A 111 -19.26 6.52 -13.55
C GLY A 111 -19.65 6.40 -15.02
N LYS A 112 -19.84 7.54 -15.72
CA LYS A 112 -20.17 7.58 -17.16
C LYS A 112 -19.04 6.99 -18.00
N ILE A 113 -17.80 7.05 -17.51
CA ILE A 113 -16.63 6.41 -18.10
C ILE A 113 -15.89 5.62 -17.03
N ASN A 114 -15.66 4.32 -17.29
CA ASN A 114 -14.83 3.49 -16.44
C ASN A 114 -13.38 3.50 -16.95
N TYR A 115 -12.47 4.10 -16.19
CA TYR A 115 -11.04 4.14 -16.53
C TYR A 115 -10.41 2.74 -16.66
N LYS A 116 -10.99 1.70 -16.04
CA LYS A 116 -10.48 0.33 -16.13
C LYS A 116 -10.76 -0.30 -17.50
N GLU A 117 -11.88 0.04 -18.12
CA GLU A 117 -12.37 -0.55 -19.38
C GLU A 117 -11.76 0.09 -20.63
N LEU A 118 -11.05 1.21 -20.48
CA LEU A 118 -10.28 1.82 -21.56
C LEU A 118 -9.03 0.97 -21.89
N VAL A 119 -9.21 0.06 -22.85
CA VAL A 119 -8.22 -0.62 -23.70
C VAL A 119 -8.83 -0.79 -25.08
#